data_AF-A0A142BTW4-F1
#
_entry.id   AF-A0A142BTW4-F1
#
_cell.length_a   1.000
_cell.length_b   1.000
_cell.length_c   1.000
_cell.angle_alpha   90.00
_cell.angle_beta   90.00
_cell.angle_gamma   90.00
#
_symmetry.space_group_name_H-M   'P 1'
#
loop_
_entity.id
_entity.type
_entity.pdbx_description
1 polymer ?
#
loop_
_entity_poly.entity_id
_entity_poly.type
_entity_poly.pdbx_seq_one_letter_code
_entity_poly.pdbx_strand_id
1 'polypeptide(L)' 'MLKNLLITGIVLFLISVFLDQNYVQVPVKFFVGNPFHFNLSLIIIISIFIGVILTALSILSFNSVRNKVLKKRLSLKKH' A
#
# COMPACT_ATOMS: atom_id res chain seq x y z
N MET A 1 28.54 -13.36 -15.67
CA MET A 1 29.24 -12.66 -14.56
C MET A 1 28.78 -11.21 -14.37
N LEU A 2 28.84 -10.37 -15.41
CA LEU A 2 28.45 -8.94 -15.32
C LEU A 2 27.01 -8.71 -14.81
N LYS A 3 26.04 -9.52 -15.25
CA LYS A 3 24.64 -9.44 -14.78
C LYS A 3 24.51 -9.64 -13.28
N ASN A 4 25.23 -10.62 -12.71
CA ASN A 4 25.19 -10.88 -11.26
C ASN A 4 25.84 -9.74 -10.48
N LEU A 5 26.95 -9.19 -11.00
CA LEU A 5 27.63 -8.05 -10.39
C LEU A 5 26.74 -6.80 -10.39
N LEU A 6 26.02 -6.54 -11.49
CA LEU A 6 25.03 -5.46 -11.58
C LEU A 6 23.88 -5.64 -10.60
N ILE A 7 23.32 -6.85 -10.49
CA ILE A 7 22.25 -7.16 -9.55
C ILE A 7 22.72 -6.96 -8.11
N THR A 8 23.91 -7.47 -7.75
CA THR A 8 24.49 -7.28 -6.42
C THR A 8 24.73 -5.80 -6.12
N GLY A 9 25.24 -5.03 -7.10
CA GLY A 9 25.43 -3.58 -6.96
C GLY A 9 24.13 -2.83 -6.71
N ILE A 10 23.06 -3.17 -7.44
CA ILE A 10 21.72 -2.58 -7.25
C ILE A 10 21.18 -2.93 -5.85
N VAL A 11 21.32 -4.18 -5.42
CA VAL A 11 20.86 -4.60 -4.08
C VAL A 11 21.61 -3.88 -2.98
N LEU A 12 22.94 -3.77 -3.06
CA LEU A 12 23.76 -3.05 -2.08
C LEU A 12 23.44 -1.55 -2.05
N PHE A 13 23.20 -0.94 -3.23
CA PHE A 13 22.79 0.44 -3.34
C PHE A 13 21.44 0.67 -2.65
N LEU A 14 20.44 -0.17 -2.93
CA LEU A 14 19.12 -0.08 -2.32
C LEU A 14 19.17 -0.27 -0.79
N ILE A 15 19.98 -1.21 -0.30
CA ILE A 15 20.19 -1.42 1.14
C ILE A 15 20.84 -0.18 1.77
N SER A 16 21.85 0.40 1.12
CA SER A 16 22.55 1.59 1.65
C SER A 16 21.63 2.79 1.71
N VAL A 17 20.84 3.04 0.66
CA VAL A 17 19.80 4.10 0.65
C VAL A 17 18.74 3.81 1.71
N PHE A 18 18.30 2.57 1.86
CA PHE A 18 17.34 2.19 2.88
C PHE A 18 17.85 2.47 4.29
N LEU A 19 19.11 2.14 4.58
CA LEU A 19 19.72 2.39 5.89
C LEU A 19 19.88 3.89 6.18
N ASP A 20 20.33 4.67 5.20
CA ASP A 20 20.47 6.13 5.30
C ASP A 20 19.12 6.82 5.57
N GLN A 21 18.09 6.47 4.79
CA GLN A 21 16.75 7.03 4.93
C GLN A 21 16.01 6.60 6.20
N ASN A 22 16.44 5.51 6.84
CA ASN A 22 15.85 5.00 8.07
C ASN A 22 16.54 5.54 9.34
N TYR A 23 17.70 6.18 9.19
CA TYR A 23 18.39 6.89 10.28
C TYR A 23 17.79 8.26 10.56
N VAL A 24 17.25 8.91 9.52
CA VAL A 24 16.60 10.22 9.62
C VAL A 24 15.11 10.02 9.87
N GLN A 25 14.64 10.44 11.05
CA GLN A 25 13.22 10.40 11.34
C GLN A 25 12.50 11.49 10.55
N VAL A 26 11.46 11.10 9.81
CA VAL A 26 10.67 12.01 8.98
C VAL A 26 9.49 12.53 9.82
N PRO A 27 9.29 13.86 9.90
CA PRO A 27 8.15 14.43 10.59
C PRO A 27 6.87 14.19 9.79
N VAL A 28 5.94 13.42 10.36
CA VAL A 28 4.60 13.19 9.83
C VAL A 28 3.60 13.96 10.67
N LYS A 29 2.83 14.84 10.02
CA LYS A 29 1.70 15.56 10.64
C LYS A 29 0.39 15.00 10.10
N PHE A 30 -0.42 14.46 11.00
CA PHE A 30 -1.77 13.99 10.68
C PHE A 30 -2.84 15.08 10.92
N PHE A 31 -2.66 15.97 11.91
CA PHE A 31 -3.55 17.12 12.24
C PHE A 31 -2.76 18.27 12.90
N VAL A 32 -3.42 19.40 13.21
CA VAL A 32 -2.82 20.58 13.88
C VAL A 32 -2.19 20.18 15.22
N GLY A 33 -0.85 20.28 15.32
CA GLY A 33 -0.07 19.87 16.50
C GLY A 33 1.41 19.64 16.18
N ASN A 34 2.16 19.15 17.17
CA ASN A 34 3.58 18.82 17.00
C ASN A 34 3.77 17.60 16.07
N PRO A 35 4.76 17.62 15.16
CA PRO A 35 5.01 16.53 14.23
C PRO A 35 5.46 15.27 14.96
N PHE A 36 4.89 14.13 14.59
CA PHE A 36 5.38 12.82 15.03
C PHE A 36 6.55 12.42 14.14
N HIS A 37 7.64 12.00 14.76
CA HIS A 37 8.85 11.61 14.05
C HIS A 37 8.83 10.10 13.90
N PHE A 38 8.67 9.64 12.66
CA PHE A 38 8.66 8.21 12.34
C PHE A 38 9.77 7.88 11.37
N ASN A 39 10.26 6.65 11.48
CA ASN A 39 11.16 6.08 10.51
C ASN A 39 10.47 5.95 9.15
N LEU A 40 11.14 6.34 8.06
CA LEU A 40 10.59 6.28 6.69
C LEU A 40 10.05 4.88 6.37
N SER A 41 10.79 3.85 6.75
CA SER A 41 10.42 2.44 6.54
C SER A 41 9.09 2.07 7.19
N LEU A 42 8.83 2.60 8.39
CA LEU A 42 7.57 2.35 9.11
C LEU A 42 6.40 3.06 8.42
N ILE A 43 6.61 4.28 7.93
CA ILE A 43 5.60 5.03 7.16
C ILE A 43 5.24 4.26 5.89
N ILE A 44 6.24 3.76 5.15
CA ILE A 44 6.04 3.00 3.90
C ILE A 44 5.25 1.73 4.17
N ILE A 45 5.64 0.94 5.19
CA ILE A 45 4.97 -0.32 5.53
C ILE A 45 3.49 -0.07 5.86
N ILE A 46 3.20 0.92 6.71
CA ILE A 46 1.83 1.27 7.10
C ILE A 46 1.03 1.73 5.88
N SER A 47 1.62 2.56 5.02
CA SER A 47 0.96 3.07 3.82
C SER A 47 0.58 1.96 2.84
N ILE A 48 1.50 1.03 2.58
CA ILE A 48 1.24 -0.15 1.74
C ILE A 48 0.14 -1.01 2.36
N PHE A 49 0.23 -1.27 3.67
CA PHE A 49 -0.74 -2.10 4.38
C PHE A 49 -2.17 -1.52 4.30
N ILE A 50 -2.32 -0.21 4.55
CA ILE A 50 -3.60 0.49 4.42
C ILE A 50 -4.12 0.41 2.97
N GLY A 51 -3.25 0.61 1.98
CA GLY A 51 -3.62 0.49 0.57
C GLY A 51 -4.15 -0.90 0.18
N VAL A 52 -3.51 -1.96 0.68
CA VAL A 52 -3.96 -3.35 0.48
C VAL A 52 -5.33 -3.58 1.11
N ILE A 53 -5.55 -3.11 2.34
CA ILE A 53 -6.84 -3.24 3.04
C ILE A 53 -7.95 -2.51 2.27
N LEU A 54 -7.71 -1.26 1.85
CA LEU A 54 -8.67 -0.47 1.08
C LEU A 54 -9.04 -1.16 -0.24
N THR A 55 -8.04 -1.73 -0.92
CA THR A 55 -8.25 -2.48 -2.17
C THR A 55 -9.12 -3.72 -1.93
N ALA A 56 -8.82 -4.50 -0.89
CA ALA A 56 -9.60 -5.68 -0.53
C ALA A 56 -11.06 -5.33 -0.20
N LEU A 57 -11.27 -4.28 0.60
CA LEU A 57 -12.61 -3.78 0.94
C LEU A 57 -13.37 -3.28 -0.29
N SER A 58 -12.69 -2.58 -1.21
CA SER A 58 -13.28 -2.12 -2.47
C SER A 58 -13.77 -3.29 -3.33
N ILE A 59 -12.94 -4.33 -3.49
CA ILE A 59 -13.32 -5.53 -4.26
C ILE A 59 -14.51 -6.25 -3.62
N LEU A 60 -14.50 -6.43 -2.30
CA LEU A 60 -15.59 -7.08 -1.56
C LEU A 60 -16.91 -6.31 -1.72
N SER A 61 -16.88 -5.00 -1.47
CA SER A 61 -18.05 -4.14 -1.62
C SER A 61 -18.60 -4.11 -3.05
N PHE A 62 -17.72 -4.02 -4.06
CA PHE A 62 -18.10 -4.09 -5.45
C PHE A 62 -18.79 -5.41 -5.78
N ASN A 63 -18.24 -6.54 -5.35
CA ASN A 63 -18.84 -7.86 -5.57
C ASN A 63 -20.20 -8.00 -4.88
N SER A 64 -20.34 -7.50 -3.65
CA SER A 64 -21.63 -7.49 -2.94
C SER A 64 -22.69 -6.68 -3.68
N VAL A 65 -22.35 -5.48 -4.16
CA VAL A 65 -23.28 -4.62 -4.92
C VAL A 65 -23.62 -5.28 -6.26
N ARG A 66 -22.61 -5.79 -6.99
CA ARG A 66 -22.80 -6.47 -8.27
C ARG A 66 -23.77 -7.64 -8.15
N ASN A 67 -23.61 -8.48 -7.13
CA ASN A 67 -24.48 -9.63 -6.88
C ASN A 67 -25.93 -9.21 -6.55
N LYS A 68 -26.11 -8.14 -5.75
CA LYS A 68 -27.44 -7.58 -5.47
C LYS A 68 -28.12 -7.06 -6.75
N VAL A 69 -27.38 -6.33 -7.59
CA VAL A 69 -27.90 -5.78 -8.85
C VAL A 69 -28.25 -6.90 -9.84
N LEU A 70 -27.39 -7.92 -9.99
CA LEU A 70 -27.65 -9.09 -10.84
C LEU A 70 -28.90 -9.84 -10.40
N LYS A 71 -29.05 -10.10 -9.09
CA LYS A 71 -30.24 -10.77 -8.53
C LYS A 71 -31.52 -9.99 -8.82
N LYS A 72 -31.49 -8.66 -8.68
CA LYS A 72 -32.63 -7.78 -8.99
C LYS A 72 -33.00 -7.82 -10.47
N ARG A 73 -32.02 -7.79 -11.38
CA ARG A 73 -32.27 -7.87 -12.83
C ARG A 73 -32.86 -9.21 -13.26
N LEU A 74 -32.38 -10.32 -12.71
CA LEU A 74 -32.92 -11.66 -13.00
C LEU A 74 -34.36 -11.84 -12.49
N SER A 75 -34.68 -11.27 -11.33
CA SER A 75 -36.04 -11.29 -10.78
C SER A 75 -37.04 -10.52 -11.65
N LEU A 76 -36.62 -9.38 -12.23
CA LEU A 76 -37.49 -8.55 -13.08
C LEU A 76 -37.71 -9.14 -14.47
N LYS A 77 -36.81 -9.99 -14.96
CA LYS A 77 -36.95 -10.65 -16.28
C LYS A 77 -37.88 -11.87 -16.24
N LYS A 78 -38.31 -12.30 -15.05
CA LYS A 78 -39.13 -13.50 -14.83
C LYS A 78 -40.64 -13.18 -14.72
N HIS A 79 -40.99 -11.90 -14.63
CA HIS A 79 -42.34 -11.35 -14.72
C HIS A 79 -42.48 -10.58 -16.04
#